data_AF-A0A834I4B3-F1
#
_entry.id   AF-A0A834I4B3-F1
#
_cell.length_a   1.000
_cell.length_b   1.000
_cell.length_c   1.000
_cell.angle_alpha   90.00
_cell.angle_beta   90.00
_cell.angle_gamma   90.00
#
_symmetry.space_group_name_H-M   'P 1'
#
loop_
_entity.id
_entity.type
_entity.pdbx_description
1 polymer ?
#
loop_
_entity_poly.entity_id
_entity_poly.type
_entity_poly.pdbx_seq_one_letter_code
_entity_poly.pdbx_strand_id
1 'polypeptide(L)'
;MKFDCGSGIGVVRSDETILLNQWNHVTLYRHRWDAWLQLNNGKHIQGRSKGLFSRITFREPLFIGGPGNTTGLDEKLPVTRGLRGCIRHLEVNDHVYKFALDPSGEAIKGFGIGTFLYRF
;
A
#
# COMPACT_ATOMS: atom_id res chain seq x y z
N MET A 1 1.52 5.29 -5.78
CA MET A 1 0.13 4.80 -5.75
C MET A 1 -0.42 4.70 -7.16
N LYS A 2 -1.04 3.56 -7.51
CA LYS A 2 -1.86 3.40 -8.71
C LYS A 2 -3.27 3.07 -8.25
N PHE A 3 -4.29 3.73 -8.80
CA PHE A 3 -5.68 3.50 -8.40
C PHE A 3 -6.63 3.74 -9.58
N ASP A 4 -7.74 3.01 -9.62
CA ASP A 4 -8.75 3.11 -10.67
C ASP A 4 -10.13 3.12 -10.02
N CYS A 5 -10.97 4.10 -10.40
CA CYS A 5 -12.35 4.24 -9.93
C CYS A 5 -13.38 3.65 -10.92
N GLY A 6 -12.94 2.95 -11.96
CA GLY A 6 -13.77 2.30 -12.99
C GLY A 6 -13.75 3.00 -14.36
N SER A 7 -13.02 4.10 -14.50
CA SER A 7 -12.86 4.85 -15.76
C SER A 7 -11.39 5.06 -16.16
N GLY A 8 -10.48 4.32 -15.52
CA GLY A 8 -9.07 4.23 -15.88
C GLY A 8 -8.11 4.65 -14.77
N ILE A 9 -6.91 4.09 -14.85
CA ILE A 9 -5.87 4.20 -13.82
C ILE A 9 -5.32 5.62 -13.72
N GLY A 10 -5.29 6.13 -12.49
CA GLY A 10 -4.48 7.26 -12.05
C GLY A 10 -3.17 6.80 -11.42
N VAL A 11 -2.10 7.57 -11.62
CA VAL A 11 -0.77 7.28 -11.09
C VAL A 11 -0.25 8.48 -10.32
N VAL A 12 0.12 8.27 -9.06
CA VAL A 12 0.79 9.26 -8.22
C VAL A 12 2.12 8.66 -7.76
N ARG A 13 3.23 9.32 -8.07
CA ARG A 13 4.58 8.84 -7.77
C ARG A 13 5.38 9.93 -7.08
N SER A 14 5.99 9.60 -5.95
CA SER A 14 6.96 10.48 -5.28
C SER A 14 8.10 10.84 -6.24
N ASP A 15 8.52 12.10 -6.24
CA ASP A 15 9.78 12.52 -6.86
C ASP A 15 10.98 12.31 -5.93
N GLU A 16 10.73 12.16 -4.63
CA GLU A 16 11.73 11.77 -3.64
C GLU A 16 12.03 10.26 -3.68
N THR A 17 13.26 9.91 -3.32
CA THR A 17 13.73 8.52 -3.21
C THR A 17 13.65 8.05 -1.77
N ILE A 18 13.34 6.76 -1.57
CA ILE A 18 13.37 6.14 -0.25
C ILE A 18 14.78 6.13 0.34
N LEU A 19 14.88 6.20 1.67
CA LEU A 19 16.12 6.01 2.39
C LEU A 19 16.32 4.53 2.67
N LEU A 20 17.32 3.91 2.03
CA LEU A 20 17.63 2.50 2.26
C LEU A 20 18.12 2.27 3.70
N ASN A 21 17.75 1.13 4.28
CA ASN A 21 18.10 0.73 5.65
C ASN A 21 17.64 1.71 6.74
N GLN A 22 16.67 2.57 6.43
CA GLN A 22 16.05 3.50 7.35
C GLN A 22 14.54 3.36 7.31
N TRP A 23 13.87 3.73 8.41
CA TRP A 23 12.43 3.80 8.42
C TRP A 23 11.96 4.94 7.51
N ASN A 24 11.12 4.60 6.54
CA ASN A 24 10.41 5.58 5.72
C ASN A 24 8.94 5.57 6.13
N HIS A 25 8.31 6.74 6.08
CA HIS A 25 6.88 6.91 6.28
C HIS A 25 6.22 7.24 4.95
N VAL A 26 5.16 6.53 4.56
CA VAL A 26 4.42 6.82 3.31
C VAL A 26 2.98 7.09 3.66
N THR A 27 2.54 8.33 3.43
CA THR A 27 1.14 8.73 3.64
C THR A 27 0.44 8.79 2.29
N LEU A 28 -0.71 8.11 2.20
CA LEU A 28 -1.58 8.14 1.02
C LEU A 28 -2.92 8.73 1.43
N TYR A 29 -3.44 9.63 0.61
CA TYR A 29 -4.79 10.17 0.78
C TYR A 29 -5.52 10.13 -0.54
N ARG A 30 -6.82 9.85 -0.48
CA ARG A 30 -7.70 9.89 -1.64
C ARG A 30 -9.05 10.47 -1.24
N HIS A 31 -9.54 11.39 -2.05
CA HIS A 31 -10.89 11.90 -1.99
C HIS A 31 -11.50 11.88 -3.39
N ARG A 32 -12.54 11.06 -3.60
CA ARG A 32 -13.16 10.86 -4.93
C ARG A 32 -12.12 10.37 -5.96
N TRP A 33 -11.98 11.07 -7.08
CA TRP A 33 -10.96 10.78 -8.10
C TRP A 33 -9.61 11.44 -7.77
N ASP A 34 -9.55 12.39 -6.84
CA ASP A 34 -8.32 13.09 -6.48
C ASP A 34 -7.57 12.37 -5.36
N ALA A 35 -6.25 12.49 -5.38
CA ALA A 35 -5.39 11.85 -4.40
C ALA A 35 -4.06 12.59 -4.24
N TRP A 36 -3.39 12.33 -3.12
CA TRP A 36 -2.00 12.73 -2.94
C TRP A 36 -1.19 11.66 -2.22
N LEU A 37 0.12 11.73 -2.40
CA LEU A 37 1.11 10.89 -1.76
C LEU A 37 2.18 11.78 -1.13
N GLN A 38 2.62 11.42 0.08
CA GLN A 38 3.76 12.01 0.75
C GLN A 38 4.74 10.91 1.14
N LEU A 39 6.02 11.09 0.80
CA LEU A 39 7.11 10.27 1.31
C LEU A 39 7.83 11.04 2.40
N ASN A 40 8.01 10.43 3.57
CA ASN A 40 8.62 11.02 4.75
C ASN A 40 8.01 12.40 5.06
N ASN A 41 8.85 13.43 5.19
CA ASN A 41 8.43 14.81 5.41
C ASN A 41 8.47 15.63 4.12
N GLY A 42 8.45 14.95 2.98
CA GLY A 42 8.49 15.52 1.65
C GLY A 42 7.21 16.28 1.28
N LYS A 43 7.16 16.77 0.04
CA LYS A 43 5.97 17.47 -0.46
C LYS A 43 4.84 16.51 -0.81
N HIS A 44 3.60 17.02 -0.79
CA HIS A 44 2.44 16.29 -1.31
C HIS A 44 2.48 16.26 -2.84
N ILE A 45 2.61 15.07 -3.40
CA ILE A 45 2.47 14.85 -4.84
C ILE A 45 1.03 14.51 -5.13
N GLN A 46 0.37 15.36 -5.92
CA GLN A 46 -1.03 15.20 -6.28
C GLN A 46 -1.20 14.36 -7.56
N GLY A 47 -2.37 13.76 -7.72
CA GLY A 47 -2.83 13.22 -8.99
C GLY A 47 -4.25 12.73 -8.88
N ARG A 48 -4.76 12.16 -9.97
CA ARG A 48 -6.16 11.70 -10.04
C ARG A 48 -6.34 10.46 -10.90
N SER A 49 -7.41 9.70 -10.65
CA SER A 49 -7.88 8.68 -11.58
C SER A 49 -8.45 9.31 -12.84
N LYS A 50 -8.45 8.56 -13.94
CA LYS A 50 -9.02 9.01 -15.22
C LYS A 50 -10.55 9.00 -15.13
N GLY A 51 -11.19 9.90 -15.90
CA GLY A 51 -12.65 10.00 -15.98
C GLY A 51 -13.31 10.65 -14.75
N LEU A 52 -14.61 10.38 -14.60
CA LEU A 52 -15.49 11.02 -13.61
C LEU A 52 -15.95 10.08 -12.50
N PHE A 53 -15.63 8.78 -12.58
CA PHE A 53 -16.00 7.86 -11.52
C PHE A 53 -15.13 8.12 -10.29
N SER A 54 -15.74 8.05 -9.10
CA SER A 54 -15.15 8.50 -7.83
C SER A 54 -15.16 7.44 -6.72
N ARG A 55 -15.87 6.34 -6.94
CA ARG A 55 -16.08 5.27 -5.95
C ARG A 55 -15.18 4.09 -6.29
N ILE A 56 -14.73 3.39 -5.24
CA ILE A 56 -13.95 2.16 -5.35
C ILE A 56 -14.61 1.13 -4.43
N THR A 57 -14.68 -0.11 -4.89
CA THR A 57 -15.09 -1.27 -4.10
C THR A 57 -13.97 -2.29 -4.15
N PHE A 58 -13.52 -2.74 -2.98
CA PHE A 58 -12.53 -3.82 -2.87
C PHE A 58 -13.27 -5.13 -2.57
N ARG A 59 -12.95 -6.19 -3.31
CA ARG A 59 -13.53 -7.53 -3.09
C ARG A 59 -12.49 -8.51 -2.56
N GLU A 60 -11.22 -8.23 -2.83
CA GLU A 60 -10.08 -9.01 -2.42
C GLU A 60 -9.57 -8.58 -1.04
N PRO A 61 -8.90 -9.47 -0.30
CA PRO A 61 -8.20 -9.11 0.93
C PRO A 61 -7.11 -8.05 0.70
N LEU A 62 -6.70 -7.40 1.78
CA LEU A 62 -5.53 -6.53 1.76
C LEU A 62 -4.24 -7.36 1.75
N PHE A 63 -3.41 -7.17 0.72
CA PHE A 63 -2.09 -7.76 0.62
C PHE A 63 -1.00 -6.73 0.91
N ILE A 64 -0.02 -7.11 1.72
CA ILE A 64 1.09 -6.26 2.14
C ILE A 64 2.40 -7.00 1.88
N GLY A 65 3.42 -6.28 1.41
CA GLY A 65 4.76 -6.84 1.20
C GLY A 65 4.95 -7.62 -0.10
N GLY A 66 3.89 -7.95 -0.85
CA GLY A 66 4.02 -8.58 -2.16
C GLY A 66 2.68 -8.79 -2.87
N PRO A 67 2.71 -9.31 -4.11
CA PRO A 67 1.50 -9.48 -4.91
C PRO A 67 0.50 -10.46 -4.27
N GLY A 68 0.93 -11.40 -3.41
CA GLY A 68 0.01 -12.38 -2.84
C GLY A 68 -0.61 -13.26 -3.93
N ASN A 69 -1.80 -13.82 -3.67
CA ASN A 69 -2.54 -14.59 -4.68
C ASN A 69 -3.46 -13.66 -5.50
N THR A 70 -2.86 -12.80 -6.33
CA THR A 70 -3.58 -11.83 -7.19
C THR A 70 -3.83 -12.33 -8.60
N THR A 71 -4.04 -13.65 -8.78
CA THR A 71 -4.32 -14.24 -10.09
C THR A 71 -5.43 -13.46 -10.81
N GLY A 72 -5.15 -12.99 -12.03
CA GLY A 72 -6.11 -12.21 -12.83
C GLY A 72 -6.08 -10.70 -12.60
N LEU A 73 -5.22 -10.19 -11.72
CA LEU A 73 -4.96 -8.75 -11.56
C LEU A 73 -3.62 -8.31 -12.15
N ASP A 74 -2.91 -9.18 -12.85
CA ASP A 74 -1.54 -8.96 -13.33
C ASP A 74 -1.42 -7.71 -14.23
N GLU A 75 -2.41 -7.44 -15.07
CA GLU A 75 -2.46 -6.24 -15.91
C GLU A 75 -2.69 -4.95 -15.11
N LYS A 76 -3.42 -5.04 -13.98
CA LYS A 76 -3.77 -3.90 -13.12
C LYS A 76 -2.71 -3.62 -12.06
N LEU A 77 -2.00 -4.66 -11.62
CA LEU A 77 -0.97 -4.66 -10.60
C LEU A 77 0.35 -5.17 -11.21
N PRO A 78 1.12 -4.33 -11.92
CA PRO A 78 2.37 -4.75 -12.56
C PRO A 78 3.52 -4.91 -11.56
N VAL A 79 3.26 -5.52 -10.40
CA VAL A 79 4.22 -5.75 -9.33
C VAL A 79 4.50 -7.25 -9.26
N THR A 80 5.60 -7.66 -9.88
CA THR A 80 6.00 -9.07 -9.94
C THR A 80 6.94 -9.49 -8.80
N ARG A 81 7.39 -8.54 -7.98
CA ARG A 81 8.33 -8.75 -6.88
C ARG A 81 7.80 -8.13 -5.60
N GLY A 82 7.90 -8.87 -4.51
CA GLY A 82 7.60 -8.36 -3.18
C GLY A 82 8.63 -7.36 -2.66
N LEU A 83 8.25 -6.64 -1.61
CA LEU A 83 9.13 -5.79 -0.83
C LEU A 83 10.24 -6.64 -0.19
N ARG A 84 11.48 -6.17 -0.31
CA ARG A 84 12.62 -6.68 0.45
C ARG A 84 12.96 -5.67 1.54
N GLY A 85 12.36 -5.84 2.72
CA GLY A 85 12.50 -4.92 3.83
C GLY A 85 11.52 -5.25 4.96
N CYS A 86 11.45 -4.36 5.94
CA CYS A 86 10.54 -4.50 7.08
C CYS A 86 9.37 -3.53 6.97
N ILE A 87 8.19 -3.97 7.37
CA ILE A 87 7.01 -3.12 7.58
C ILE A 87 6.64 -3.29 9.05
N ARG A 88 6.56 -2.18 9.79
CA ARG A 88 6.26 -2.19 11.23
C ARG A 88 4.92 -1.58 11.61
N HIS A 89 4.34 -0.78 10.72
CA HIS A 89 3.12 -0.03 10.95
C HIS A 89 2.30 0.00 9.66
N LEU A 90 1.02 -0.30 9.77
CA LEU A 90 0.03 -0.02 8.75
C LEU A 90 -1.20 0.54 9.44
N GLU A 91 -1.67 1.65 8.92
CA GLU A 91 -2.89 2.29 9.38
C GLU A 91 -3.71 2.73 8.17
N VAL A 92 -5.01 2.42 8.20
CA VAL A 92 -5.94 2.77 7.13
C VAL A 92 -7.22 3.30 7.77
N ASN A 93 -7.60 4.55 7.46
CA ASN A 93 -8.79 5.19 8.02
C ASN A 93 -8.87 5.06 9.55
N ASP A 94 -7.81 5.47 10.24
CA ASP A 94 -7.67 5.45 11.70
C ASP A 94 -7.66 4.05 12.35
N HIS A 95 -7.56 3.00 11.53
CA HIS A 95 -7.45 1.62 11.99
C HIS A 95 -6.02 1.09 11.84
N VAL A 96 -5.36 0.82 12.96
CA VAL A 96 -4.01 0.25 13.01
C VAL A 96 -4.09 -1.27 12.94
N TYR A 97 -3.53 -1.86 11.88
CA TYR A 97 -3.55 -3.30 11.64
C TYR A 97 -2.48 -4.03 12.44
N LYS A 98 -2.87 -5.08 13.17
CA LYS A 98 -1.93 -5.98 13.85
C LYS A 98 -1.45 -7.09 12.92
N PHE A 99 -0.14 -7.12 12.63
CA PHE A 99 0.45 -8.10 11.71
C PHE A 99 0.57 -9.53 12.26
N ALA A 100 0.30 -9.76 13.55
CA ALA A 100 0.24 -11.11 14.09
C ALA A 100 -0.91 -11.90 13.46
N LEU A 101 -0.77 -13.22 13.38
CA LEU A 101 -1.84 -14.09 12.86
C LEU A 101 -3.04 -14.08 13.81
N ASP A 102 -4.24 -14.16 13.24
CA ASP A 102 -5.48 -14.41 13.99
C ASP A 102 -5.33 -15.68 14.86
N PRO A 103 -5.77 -15.66 16.14
CA PRO A 103 -6.55 -14.62 16.82
C PRO A 103 -5.72 -13.53 17.52
N SER A 104 -4.39 -13.64 17.52
CA SER A 104 -3.51 -12.69 18.23
C SER A 104 -3.33 -11.35 17.50
N GLY A 105 -3.68 -11.31 16.22
CA GLY A 105 -3.73 -10.13 15.37
C GLY A 105 -4.75 -10.33 14.25
N GLU A 106 -4.53 -9.68 13.10
CA GLU A 106 -5.51 -9.62 12.01
C GLU A 106 -5.00 -10.23 10.70
N ALA A 107 -3.77 -10.76 10.71
CA ALA A 107 -3.24 -11.42 9.53
C ALA A 107 -3.92 -12.78 9.32
N ILE A 108 -4.52 -12.97 8.14
CA ILE A 108 -5.17 -14.23 7.74
C ILE A 108 -4.12 -15.25 7.26
N LYS A 109 -3.03 -14.79 6.65
CA LYS A 109 -1.96 -15.64 6.10
C LYS A 109 -0.65 -14.85 5.94
N GLY A 110 0.48 -15.54 6.01
CA GLY A 110 1.81 -15.01 5.69
C GLY A 110 2.68 -16.03 4.96
N PHE A 111 3.55 -15.57 4.06
CA PHE A 111 4.54 -16.40 3.36
C PHE A 111 5.88 -15.70 3.33
N GLY A 112 6.95 -16.37 3.78
CA GLY A 112 8.29 -15.78 3.82
C GLY A 112 8.43 -14.58 4.76
N ILE A 113 7.56 -14.47 5.77
CA ILE A 113 7.56 -13.37 6.74
C ILE A 113 8.38 -13.81 7.96
N GLY A 114 9.44 -13.07 8.27
CA GLY A 114 10.21 -13.22 9.50
C GLY A 114 9.96 -12.07 10.45
N THR A 115 9.90 -12.36 11.75
CA THR A 115 9.85 -11.31 12.78
C THR A 115 11.28 -10.87 13.09
N PHE A 116 11.62 -9.62 12.77
CA PHE A 116 12.85 -9.02 13.28
C PHE A 116 12.64 -8.62 14.74
N LEU A 117 13.01 -9.51 15.66
CA LEU A 117 13.18 -9.16 17.06
C LEU A 117 14.49 -8.40 17.20
N TYR A 118 14.43 -7.07 17.13
CA TYR A 118 15.49 -6.25 17.71
C TYR A 118 15.42 -6.46 19.23
N ARG A 119 16.24 -7.37 19.76
CA ARG A 119 16.67 -7.27 21.15
C ARG A 119 17.61 -6.06 21.21
N PHE A 120 17.16 -4.99 21.85
CA PHE A 120 18.05 -3.98 22.41
C PHE A 120 18.65 -4.52 23.71
#